data_AF-A0A8J6N7T1-F1
#
_entry.id   AF-A0A8J6N7T1-F1
#
_cell.length_a   1.000
_cell.length_b   1.000
_cell.length_c   1.000
_cell.angle_alpha   90.00
_cell.angle_beta   90.00
_cell.angle_gamma   90.00
#
_symmetry.space_group_name_H-M   'P 1'
#
loop_
_entity.id
_entity.type
_entity.pdbx_description
1 polymer ?
#
loop_
_entity_poly.entity_id
_entity_poly.type
_entity_poly.pdbx_seq_one_letter_code
_entity_poly.pdbx_strand_id
1 'polypeptide(L)'
;MLIYSQFREEILGCKIEAAPDEWDRTYGVDFYIKVNNNYIGIQIKPISSGQSINQYQWEEMHRKNHERFKNDFRGNVFFVYSVKGSGKKKKIYNTEVIDQIIEEIDRLS
;
A
#
# COMPACT_ATOMS: atom_id res chain seq x y z
N MET A 1 10.34 -5.28 -9.87
CA MET A 1 10.72 -5.47 -8.46
C MET A 1 11.19 -4.14 -7.87
N LEU A 2 10.45 -3.64 -6.88
CA LEU A 2 10.64 -2.36 -6.18
C LEU A 2 11.57 -2.58 -4.98
N ILE A 3 12.67 -1.82 -4.85
CA ILE A 3 13.71 -2.21 -3.89
C ILE A 3 13.91 -1.16 -2.78
N TYR A 4 13.38 -1.50 -1.61
CA TYR A 4 14.04 -1.48 -0.28
C TYR A 4 14.02 -2.95 0.19
N SER A 5 15.17 -3.55 0.48
CA SER A 5 15.57 -4.93 0.10
C SER A 5 14.72 -6.13 0.60
N GLN A 6 13.96 -6.92 -0.18
CA GLN A 6 13.02 -6.67 -1.27
C GLN A 6 11.58 -6.66 -0.67
N PHE A 7 11.03 -5.45 -0.50
CA PHE A 7 9.77 -5.08 0.14
C PHE A 7 9.35 -5.81 1.44
N ARG A 8 10.06 -5.68 2.56
CA ARG A 8 11.42 -6.17 2.83
C ARG A 8 11.24 -7.66 3.21
N GLU A 9 11.79 -8.55 2.37
CA GLU A 9 11.47 -10.00 2.21
C GLU A 9 9.96 -10.30 2.17
N GLU A 10 9.29 -9.54 1.30
CA GLU A 10 7.83 -9.50 1.09
C GLU A 10 7.06 -9.60 2.39
N ILE A 11 7.37 -8.66 3.29
CA ILE A 11 6.69 -8.55 4.57
C ILE A 11 6.87 -9.87 5.36
N LEU A 12 8.14 -10.30 5.36
CA LEU A 12 8.83 -11.39 6.06
C LEU A 12 8.06 -12.70 6.24
N GLY A 13 7.38 -13.16 5.18
CA GLY A 13 6.78 -14.50 5.08
C GLY A 13 5.30 -14.50 4.76
N CYS A 14 4.63 -13.34 4.84
CA CYS A 14 3.26 -13.20 4.39
C CYS A 14 3.20 -13.05 2.86
N LYS A 15 2.23 -13.69 2.22
CA LYS A 15 2.08 -13.60 0.76
C LYS A 15 1.46 -12.25 0.39
N ILE A 16 2.15 -11.46 -0.43
CA ILE A 16 1.59 -10.27 -1.07
C ILE A 16 0.88 -10.71 -2.35
N GLU A 17 -0.40 -10.41 -2.48
CA GLU A 17 -1.22 -10.82 -3.62
C GLU A 17 -1.79 -9.61 -4.35
N ALA A 18 -1.95 -9.73 -5.68
CA ALA A 18 -2.64 -8.71 -6.45
C ALA A 18 -4.11 -8.66 -6.00
N ALA A 19 -4.61 -7.47 -5.74
CA ALA A 19 -6.01 -7.30 -5.38
C ALA A 19 -6.91 -7.58 -6.59
N PRO A 20 -8.13 -8.09 -6.39
CA PRO A 20 -9.11 -8.20 -7.46
C PRO A 20 -9.51 -6.81 -7.97
N ASP A 21 -9.91 -6.70 -9.24
CA ASP A 21 -10.31 -5.44 -9.89
C ASP A 21 -11.34 -4.64 -9.09
N GLU A 22 -12.23 -5.33 -8.37
CA GLU A 22 -13.24 -4.69 -7.51
C GLU A 22 -12.60 -3.88 -6.38
N TRP A 23 -11.50 -4.37 -5.80
CA TRP A 23 -10.83 -3.70 -4.70
C TRP A 23 -10.03 -2.48 -5.16
N ASP A 24 -9.44 -2.53 -6.34
CA ASP A 24 -8.82 -1.34 -6.96
C ASP A 24 -9.88 -0.25 -7.17
N ARG A 25 -11.04 -0.61 -7.74
CA ARG A 25 -12.11 0.36 -8.03
C ARG A 25 -12.81 0.89 -6.78
N THR A 26 -12.96 0.07 -5.75
CA THR A 26 -13.76 0.41 -4.55
C THR A 26 -12.91 1.03 -3.46
N TYR A 27 -11.71 0.48 -3.24
CA TYR A 27 -10.84 0.85 -2.12
C TYR A 27 -9.53 1.50 -2.58
N GLY A 28 -9.19 1.45 -3.86
CA GLY A 28 -7.90 1.90 -4.39
C GLY A 28 -6.75 0.99 -3.96
N VAL A 29 -7.01 -0.30 -3.76
CA VAL A 29 -6.01 -1.26 -3.29
C VAL A 29 -5.41 -1.99 -4.50
N ASP A 30 -4.09 -1.87 -4.70
CA ASP A 30 -3.37 -2.55 -5.78
C ASP A 30 -2.95 -3.97 -5.37
N PHE A 31 -2.52 -4.13 -4.12
CA PHE A 31 -2.06 -5.38 -3.54
C PHE A 31 -2.60 -5.55 -2.12
N TYR A 32 -2.63 -6.77 -1.61
CA TYR A 32 -3.02 -7.04 -0.23
C TYR A 32 -2.17 -8.12 0.42
N ILE A 33 -2.30 -8.18 1.75
CA ILE A 33 -1.70 -9.21 2.61
C ILE A 33 -2.82 -9.78 3.46
N LYS A 34 -2.90 -11.11 3.55
CA LYS A 34 -3.85 -11.77 4.45
C LYS A 34 -3.18 -12.10 5.79
N VAL A 35 -3.83 -11.73 6.89
CA VAL A 35 -3.40 -12.03 8.27
C VAL A 35 -4.59 -12.63 9.01
N ASN A 36 -4.56 -13.95 9.29
CA ASN A 36 -5.69 -14.70 9.82
C ASN A 36 -6.98 -14.51 9.00
N ASN A 37 -8.00 -13.87 9.58
CA ASN A 37 -9.28 -13.54 8.94
C ASN A 37 -9.38 -12.07 8.48
N ASN A 38 -8.27 -11.33 8.55
CA ASN A 38 -8.20 -9.91 8.22
C ASN A 38 -7.30 -9.68 7.00
N TYR A 39 -7.38 -8.47 6.43
CA TYR A 39 -6.59 -8.08 5.26
C TYR A 39 -5.98 -6.70 5.45
N ILE A 40 -4.75 -6.55 4.96
CA ILE A 40 -4.04 -5.28 4.88
C ILE A 40 -3.95 -4.90 3.41
N GLY A 41 -4.29 -3.65 3.08
CA GLY A 41 -4.21 -3.14 1.71
C GLY A 41 -2.91 -2.38 1.44
N ILE A 42 -2.46 -2.42 0.19
CA ILE A 42 -1.30 -1.67 -0.29
C ILE A 42 -1.68 -0.95 -1.58
N GLN A 43 -1.41 0.35 -1.62
CA GLN A 43 -1.60 1.19 -2.80
C GLN A 43 -0.27 1.77 -3.29
N ILE A 44 0.11 1.51 -4.55
CA ILE A 44 1.37 1.99 -5.14
C ILE A 44 1.12 3.28 -5.92
N LYS A 45 1.85 4.35 -5.56
CA LYS A 45 1.81 5.62 -6.30
C LYS A 45 3.19 6.00 -6.81
N PRO A 46 3.35 6.37 -8.09
CA PRO A 46 4.61 6.94 -8.57
C PRO A 46 4.75 8.38 -8.07
N ILE A 47 5.92 8.77 -7.56
CA ILE A 47 6.24 10.18 -7.35
C ILE A 47 6.72 10.74 -8.69
N SER A 48 5.85 11.51 -9.35
CA SER A 48 6.25 12.43 -10.41
C SER A 48 6.46 13.82 -9.82
N SER A 49 7.55 14.49 -10.17
CA SER A 49 7.85 15.85 -9.76
C SER A 49 6.73 16.82 -10.20
N GLY A 50 5.90 17.28 -9.26
CA GLY A 50 4.84 18.26 -9.48
C GLY A 50 3.54 17.91 -8.75
N GLN A 51 3.42 18.31 -7.49
CA GLN A 51 2.14 18.25 -6.76
C GLN A 51 1.29 19.49 -7.10
N SER A 52 -0.01 19.31 -7.35
CA SER A 52 -0.97 20.38 -7.70
C SER A 52 -2.15 20.44 -6.72
N ILE A 53 -2.91 21.55 -6.75
CA ILE A 53 -4.11 21.85 -5.91
C ILE A 53 -5.14 20.71 -5.84
N ASN A 54 -5.15 19.78 -6.79
CA ASN A 54 -6.02 18.59 -6.81
C ASN A 54 -5.72 17.57 -5.68
N GLN A 55 -4.65 17.77 -4.93
CA GLN A 55 -4.17 16.83 -3.93
C GLN A 55 -5.13 16.67 -2.73
N TYR A 56 -5.81 17.73 -2.29
CA TYR A 56 -6.69 17.66 -1.10
C TYR A 56 -7.95 16.82 -1.32
N GLN A 57 -8.60 16.98 -2.49
CA GLN A 57 -9.76 16.16 -2.87
C GLN A 57 -9.35 14.69 -3.07
N TRP A 58 -8.16 14.48 -3.63
CA TRP A 58 -7.57 13.15 -3.78
C TRP A 58 -7.29 12.49 -2.43
N GLU A 59 -6.68 13.21 -1.49
CA GLU A 59 -6.41 12.72 -0.13
C GLU A 59 -7.69 12.35 0.62
N GLU A 60 -8.75 13.16 0.50
CA GLU A 60 -10.03 12.87 1.17
C GLU A 60 -10.76 11.67 0.53
N MET A 61 -10.73 11.54 -0.79
CA MET A 61 -11.29 10.38 -1.49
C MET A 61 -10.59 9.09 -1.06
N HIS A 62 -9.25 9.10 -1.06
CA HIS A 62 -8.49 7.94 -0.60
C HIS A 62 -8.77 7.60 0.86
N ARG A 63 -8.90 8.60 1.73
CA ARG A 63 -9.24 8.38 3.14
C ARG A 63 -10.58 7.67 3.29
N LYS A 64 -11.63 8.11 2.57
CA LYS A 64 -12.95 7.47 2.62
C LYS A 64 -12.91 6.02 2.12
N ASN A 65 -12.13 5.76 1.08
CA ASN A 65 -11.96 4.43 0.53
C ASN A 65 -11.21 3.51 1.51
N HIS A 66 -10.15 4.00 2.15
CA HIS A 66 -9.38 3.24 3.15
C HIS A 66 -10.18 3.00 4.43
N GLU A 67 -11.00 3.95 4.87
CA GLU A 67 -11.95 3.77 5.98
C GLU A 67 -12.96 2.64 5.68
N ARG A 68 -13.50 2.58 4.46
CA ARG A 68 -14.37 1.48 4.05
C ARG A 68 -13.65 0.14 4.07
N PHE A 69 -12.44 0.07 3.51
CA PHE A 69 -11.62 -1.14 3.55
C PHE A 69 -11.39 -1.61 4.99
N LYS A 70 -11.09 -0.69 5.91
CA LYS A 70 -10.92 -1.00 7.33
C LYS A 70 -12.19 -1.52 7.98
N ASN A 71 -13.36 -0.96 7.65
CA ASN A 71 -14.63 -1.46 8.19
C ASN A 71 -14.96 -2.87 7.67
N ASP A 72 -14.64 -3.15 6.40
CA ASP A 72 -14.98 -4.43 5.76
C ASP A 72 -13.97 -5.54 6.09
N PHE A 73 -12.67 -5.22 6.17
CA PHE A 73 -11.57 -6.18 6.28
C PHE A 73 -10.69 -6.03 7.53
N ARG A 74 -11.02 -5.06 8.40
CA ARG A 74 -10.43 -4.82 9.73
C ARG A 74 -8.94 -4.41 9.75
N GLY A 75 -8.28 -4.35 8.60
CA GLY A 75 -6.91 -3.85 8.46
C GLY A 75 -6.82 -2.52 7.72
N ASN A 76 -5.68 -1.85 7.89
CA ASN A 76 -5.41 -0.56 7.26
C ASN A 76 -4.93 -0.72 5.80
N VAL A 77 -4.96 0.38 5.04
CA VAL A 77 -4.38 0.48 3.70
C VAL A 77 -3.19 1.43 3.72
N PHE A 78 -2.08 1.05 3.11
CA PHE A 78 -0.83 1.80 3.14
C PHE A 78 -0.41 2.30 1.76
N PHE A 79 0.08 3.55 1.71
CA PHE A 79 0.62 4.12 0.49
C PHE A 79 2.11 3.80 0.32
N VAL A 80 2.44 3.18 -0.80
CA VAL A 80 3.82 2.91 -1.21
C VAL A 80 4.18 3.82 -2.35
N TYR A 81 5.02 4.80 -2.06
CA TYR A 81 5.54 5.72 -3.04
C TYR A 81 6.73 5.13 -3.77
N SER A 82 6.70 5.17 -5.10
CA SER A 82 7.76 4.65 -5.94
C SER A 82 8.42 5.73 -6.80
N VAL A 83 9.75 5.68 -6.89
CA VAL A 83 10.55 6.52 -7.78
C VAL A 83 11.29 5.66 -8.81
N LYS A 84 11.48 6.21 -10.01
CA LYS A 84 12.34 5.56 -11.02
C LYS A 84 13.79 5.63 -10.53
N GLY A 85 14.43 4.48 -10.31
CA GLY A 85 15.87 4.41 -10.04
C GLY A 85 16.69 4.44 -11.33
N SER A 86 18.03 4.43 -11.22
CA SER A 86 18.92 4.28 -12.37
C SER A 86 18.64 2.93 -13.08
N GLY A 87 18.14 2.98 -14.33
CA GLY A 87 17.72 1.80 -15.12
C GLY A 87 16.21 1.49 -15.07
N LYS A 88 15.79 0.25 -15.44
CA LYS A 88 14.37 -0.20 -15.40
C LYS A 88 13.83 -0.50 -13.99
N LYS A 89 14.61 -0.29 -12.92
CA LYS A 89 14.24 -0.68 -11.55
C LYS A 89 13.53 0.50 -10.84
N LYS A 90 12.35 0.25 -10.28
CA LYS A 90 11.68 1.20 -9.38
C LYS A 90 12.23 1.03 -7.95
N LYS A 91 12.28 2.09 -7.16
CA LYS A 91 12.65 2.08 -5.74
C LYS A 91 11.51 2.63 -4.91
N ILE A 92 11.39 2.15 -3.68
CA ILE A 92 10.42 2.68 -2.71
C ILE A 92 11.03 3.95 -2.14
N TYR A 93 10.23 4.99 -2.05
CA TYR A 93 10.66 6.29 -1.59
C TYR A 93 10.43 6.46 -0.09
N ASN A 94 9.23 6.15 0.39
CA ASN A 94 8.85 6.19 1.79
C ASN A 94 9.13 4.84 2.46
N THR A 95 10.39 4.57 2.78
CA THR A 95 10.78 3.26 3.32
C THR A 95 10.18 2.96 4.70
N GLU A 96 9.80 3.98 5.46
CA GLU A 96 9.11 3.90 6.76
C GLU A 96 7.75 3.18 6.69
N VAL A 97 7.11 3.16 5.52
CA VAL A 97 5.82 2.46 5.35
C VAL A 97 5.95 0.96 5.59
N ILE A 98 7.14 0.41 5.38
CA ILE A 98 7.37 -1.02 5.57
C ILE A 98 7.25 -1.37 7.05
N ASP A 99 7.81 -0.56 7.94
CA ASP A 99 7.74 -0.77 9.38
C ASP A 99 6.29 -0.63 9.89
N GLN A 100 5.53 0.34 9.34
CA GLN A 100 4.11 0.51 9.66
C GLN A 100 3.25 -0.70 9.24
N ILE A 101 3.55 -1.31 8.10
CA ILE A 101 2.84 -2.51 7.67
C ILE A 101 3.17 -3.70 8.59
N ILE A 102 4.41 -3.79 9.08
CA ILE A 102 4.81 -4.84 10.04
C ILE A 102 4.05 -4.67 11.37
N GLU A 103 3.99 -3.45 11.91
CA GLU A 103 3.21 -3.17 13.13
C GLU A 103 1.73 -3.52 12.99
N GLU A 104 1.16 -3.30 11.80
CA GLU A 104 -0.22 -3.66 11.51
C GLU A 104 -0.45 -5.17 11.47
N ILE A 105 0.54 -5.93 10.97
CA ILE A 105 0.49 -7.40 11.01
C ILE A 105 0.51 -7.88 12.44
N ASP A 106 1.37 -7.31 13.29
CA ASP A 106 1.43 -7.66 14.72
C ASP A 106 0.11 -7.33 15.44
N ARG A 107 -0.57 -6.25 15.05
CA ARG A 107 -1.89 -5.88 15.58
C ARG A 107 -3.00 -6.86 15.19
N LEU A 108 -2.87 -7.51 14.03
CA LEU A 108 -3.90 -8.36 13.42
C LEU A 108 -3.66 -9.87 13.60
N SER A 109 -2.46 -10.25 14.05
CA SER A 109 -2.03 -11.64 14.26
C SER A 109 -2.62 -12.28 15.51
#